data_AF-A0A5C9DQ72-F1
#
_entry.id   AF-A0A5C9DQ72-F1
#
_cell.length_a   1.000
_cell.length_b   1.000
_cell.length_c   1.000
_cell.angle_alpha   90.00
_cell.angle_beta   90.00
_cell.angle_gamma   90.00
#
_symmetry.space_group_name_H-M   'P 1'
#
loop_
_entity.id
_entity.type
_entity.pdbx_description
1 polymer ?
#
loop_
_entity_poly.entity_id
_entity_poly.type
_entity_poly.pdbx_seq_one_letter_code
_entity_poly.pdbx_strand_id
1 'polypeptide(L)'
;MAAYQHKGQEVVRGLEEQVSRAVGFTRTRYEAQSFFLYFQAYSCTNLPAADLGRIYGRAIESLETTAPGALRGMVVSTRPDCLSPEKAELLAGYAALGLEVWLELGLQSAQDKTLARINRGHDFAAFIQAARQTEGLGLRRACSALCGVRAWSGPFPQGSTRPSTPRGFPAFWRICWRSSLGMWKS
;
A
#
# COMPACT_ATOMS: atom_id res chain seq x y z
N MET A 1 -4.89 -14.76 1.45
CA MET A 1 -4.49 -13.54 0.72
C MET A 1 -4.47 -13.86 -0.76
N ALA A 2 -5.25 -13.16 -1.58
CA ALA A 2 -5.15 -13.24 -3.04
C ALA A 2 -4.33 -12.04 -3.52
N ALA A 3 -3.30 -12.27 -4.33
CA ALA A 3 -2.48 -11.22 -4.93
C ALA A 3 -2.87 -11.07 -6.40
N TYR A 4 -3.42 -9.90 -6.76
CA TYR A 4 -3.72 -9.55 -8.14
C TYR A 4 -2.47 -9.04 -8.87
N GLN A 5 -2.19 -9.55 -10.08
CA GLN A 5 -1.14 -9.06 -10.98
C GLN A 5 -1.73 -8.70 -12.34
N HIS A 6 -1.46 -7.48 -12.80
CA HIS A 6 -1.85 -7.01 -14.13
C HIS A 6 -0.72 -7.31 -15.13
N LYS A 7 -1.01 -8.10 -16.17
CA LYS A 7 -0.18 -8.25 -17.36
C LYS A 7 -1.05 -7.97 -18.59
N GLY A 8 -0.83 -6.83 -19.23
CA GLY A 8 -1.40 -6.54 -20.55
C GLY A 8 -2.89 -6.18 -20.54
N GLN A 9 -3.25 -5.30 -21.46
CA GLN A 9 -4.57 -4.71 -21.62
C GLN A 9 -5.65 -5.76 -21.96
N GLU A 10 -6.36 -6.26 -20.95
CA GLU A 10 -7.75 -6.72 -21.05
C GLU A 10 -8.41 -6.49 -19.69
N VAL A 11 -9.64 -6.01 -19.68
CA VAL A 11 -10.46 -5.91 -18.46
C VAL A 11 -10.64 -7.33 -17.93
N VAL A 12 -9.92 -7.59 -16.84
CA VAL A 12 -9.72 -8.85 -16.11
C VAL A 12 -10.83 -9.89 -16.34
N ARG A 13 -10.60 -10.82 -17.28
CA ARG A 13 -11.27 -12.12 -17.25
C ARG A 13 -10.69 -12.89 -16.05
N GLY A 14 -11.57 -13.37 -15.17
CA GLY A 14 -11.18 -14.22 -14.03
C GLY A 14 -10.94 -13.50 -12.69
N LEU A 15 -11.37 -12.24 -12.50
CA LEU A 15 -11.35 -11.63 -11.16
C LEU A 15 -12.26 -12.39 -10.20
N GLU A 16 -13.47 -12.69 -10.65
CA GLU A 16 -14.47 -13.44 -9.88
C GLU A 16 -13.97 -14.85 -9.55
N GLU A 17 -13.31 -15.49 -10.52
CA GLU A 17 -12.71 -16.81 -10.33
C GLU A 17 -11.54 -16.75 -9.33
N GLN A 18 -10.71 -15.70 -9.39
CA GLN A 18 -9.64 -15.49 -8.42
C GLN A 18 -10.18 -15.29 -7.00
N VAL A 19 -11.23 -14.49 -6.85
CA VAL A 19 -11.89 -14.27 -5.55
C VAL A 19 -12.48 -15.59 -5.03
N SER A 20 -13.25 -16.29 -5.86
CA SER A 20 -13.88 -17.56 -5.48
C SER A 20 -12.86 -18.61 -5.07
N ARG A 21 -11.80 -18.78 -5.88
CA ARG A 21 -10.71 -19.72 -5.59
C ARG A 21 -9.96 -19.35 -4.31
N ALA A 22 -9.70 -18.07 -4.08
CA ALA A 22 -9.02 -17.60 -2.89
C ALA A 22 -9.85 -17.80 -1.62
N VAL A 23 -11.15 -17.50 -1.68
CA VAL A 23 -12.09 -17.74 -0.57
C VAL A 23 -12.15 -19.23 -0.26
N GLY A 24 -12.38 -20.07 -1.28
CA GLY A 24 -12.43 -21.53 -1.13
C GLY A 24 -11.16 -22.10 -0.52
N PHE A 25 -10.00 -21.74 -1.09
CA PHE A 25 -8.70 -22.18 -0.56
C PHE A 25 -8.48 -21.76 0.90
N THR A 26 -8.77 -20.50 1.23
CA THR A 26 -8.49 -19.95 2.57
C THR A 26 -9.46 -20.53 3.61
N ARG A 27 -10.73 -20.79 3.24
CA ARG A 27 -11.70 -21.50 4.08
C ARG A 27 -11.26 -22.92 4.37
N THR A 28 -10.90 -23.68 3.34
CA THR A 28 -10.49 -25.08 3.52
C THR A 28 -9.19 -25.21 4.31
N ARG A 29 -8.24 -24.31 4.08
CA ARG A 29 -6.89 -24.42 4.67
C ARG A 29 -6.78 -23.84 6.07
N TYR A 30 -7.57 -22.82 6.40
CA TYR A 30 -7.43 -22.01 7.62
C TYR A 30 -8.75 -21.71 8.35
N GLU A 31 -9.88 -22.29 7.90
CA GLU A 31 -11.21 -22.08 8.49
C GLU A 31 -11.62 -20.61 8.58
N ALA A 32 -11.11 -19.78 7.65
CA ALA A 32 -11.32 -18.34 7.68
C ALA A 32 -12.80 -17.97 7.45
N GLN A 33 -13.36 -17.19 8.37
CA GLN A 33 -14.74 -16.70 8.30
C GLN A 33 -14.86 -15.23 7.87
N SER A 34 -13.75 -14.53 7.74
CA SER A 34 -13.72 -13.12 7.38
C SER A 34 -12.54 -12.80 6.49
N PHE A 35 -12.72 -11.84 5.58
CA PHE A 35 -11.79 -11.58 4.50
C PHE A 35 -11.50 -10.08 4.34
N PHE A 36 -10.27 -9.83 3.90
CA PHE A 36 -9.85 -8.55 3.32
C PHE A 36 -9.48 -8.79 1.85
N LEU A 37 -9.93 -7.88 0.98
CA LEU A 37 -9.45 -7.83 -0.40
C LEU A 37 -8.09 -7.14 -0.44
N TYR A 38 -7.08 -7.74 -1.06
CA TYR A 38 -5.73 -7.16 -1.15
C TYR A 38 -5.38 -6.83 -2.61
N PHE A 39 -5.18 -5.54 -2.88
CA PHE A 39 -4.81 -5.01 -4.19
C PHE A 39 -3.35 -4.58 -4.15
N GLN A 40 -2.49 -5.38 -4.78
CA GLN A 40 -1.04 -5.14 -4.80
C GLN A 40 -0.68 -3.92 -5.68
N ALA A 41 0.48 -3.31 -5.39
CA ALA A 41 1.05 -2.27 -6.22
C ALA A 41 1.31 -2.74 -7.67
N TYR A 42 1.19 -1.81 -8.63
CA TYR A 42 1.37 -2.01 -10.07
C TYR A 42 0.31 -2.85 -10.79
N SER A 43 -0.62 -3.44 -10.06
CA SER A 43 -1.73 -4.15 -10.66
C SER A 43 -3.00 -3.29 -10.68
N CYS A 44 -3.25 -2.47 -9.65
CA CYS A 44 -4.48 -1.65 -9.58
C CYS A 44 -4.27 -0.18 -9.16
N THR A 45 -3.13 0.46 -9.44
CA THR A 45 -2.91 1.85 -8.95
C THR A 45 -2.46 2.84 -10.01
N ASN A 46 -2.12 2.36 -11.21
CA ASN A 46 -1.78 3.21 -12.35
C ASN A 46 -3.00 3.65 -13.17
N LEU A 47 -4.19 3.08 -12.91
CA LEU A 47 -5.41 3.40 -13.63
C LEU A 47 -6.08 4.67 -13.07
N PRO A 48 -6.91 5.37 -13.86
CA PRO A 48 -7.79 6.43 -13.39
C PRO A 48 -8.70 5.98 -12.23
N ALA A 49 -9.08 6.91 -11.35
CA ALA A 49 -9.92 6.60 -10.18
C ALA A 49 -11.24 5.91 -10.55
N ALA A 50 -11.87 6.32 -11.67
CA ALA A 50 -13.10 5.70 -12.16
C ALA A 50 -12.94 4.19 -12.46
N ASP A 51 -11.85 3.81 -13.12
CA ASP A 51 -11.57 2.41 -13.45
C ASP A 51 -11.26 1.60 -12.19
N LEU A 52 -10.54 2.20 -11.23
CA LEU A 52 -10.30 1.59 -9.92
C LEU A 52 -11.60 1.36 -9.16
N GLY A 53 -12.51 2.33 -9.20
CA GLY A 53 -13.85 2.19 -8.61
C GLY A 53 -14.59 0.98 -9.17
N ARG A 54 -14.56 0.78 -10.49
CA ARG A 54 -15.19 -0.38 -11.15
C ARG A 54 -14.54 -1.70 -10.74
N ILE A 55 -13.21 -1.75 -10.66
CA ILE A 55 -12.47 -2.96 -10.27
C ILE A 55 -12.75 -3.33 -8.81
N TYR A 56 -12.66 -2.35 -7.90
CA TYR A 56 -12.91 -2.57 -6.47
C TYR A 56 -14.37 -2.98 -6.24
N GLY A 57 -15.32 -2.30 -6.89
CA GLY A 57 -16.74 -2.66 -6.82
C GLY A 57 -17.01 -4.11 -7.24
N ARG A 58 -16.47 -4.55 -8.39
CA ARG A 58 -16.62 -5.95 -8.85
C ARG A 58 -15.99 -6.95 -7.90
N ALA A 59 -14.83 -6.65 -7.32
CA ALA A 59 -14.18 -7.54 -6.37
C ALA A 59 -15.00 -7.69 -5.07
N ILE A 60 -15.58 -6.59 -4.58
CA ILE A 60 -16.47 -6.58 -3.42
C ILE A 60 -17.72 -7.41 -3.70
N GLU A 61 -18.41 -7.13 -4.82
CA GLU A 61 -19.60 -7.86 -5.24
C GLU A 61 -19.34 -9.36 -5.38
N SER A 62 -18.23 -9.73 -6.00
CA SER A 62 -17.84 -11.13 -6.16
C SER A 62 -17.60 -11.83 -4.81
N LEU A 63 -16.94 -11.15 -3.87
CA LEU A 63 -16.66 -11.71 -2.55
C LEU A 63 -17.94 -11.83 -1.74
N GLU A 64 -18.80 -10.81 -1.74
CA GLU A 64 -20.10 -10.85 -1.08
C GLU A 64 -21.01 -11.92 -1.69
N THR A 65 -20.95 -12.16 -2.99
CA THR A 65 -21.70 -13.26 -3.64
C THR A 65 -21.19 -14.63 -3.20
N THR A 66 -19.87 -14.79 -3.09
CA THR A 66 -19.23 -16.08 -2.73
C THR A 66 -19.29 -16.38 -1.22
N ALA A 67 -19.18 -15.34 -0.40
CA ALA A 67 -19.13 -15.41 1.05
C ALA A 67 -19.86 -14.20 1.66
N PRO A 68 -21.21 -14.22 1.66
CA PRO A 68 -22.02 -13.11 2.15
C PRO A 68 -21.68 -12.74 3.59
N GLY A 69 -21.49 -11.44 3.86
CA GLY A 69 -21.22 -10.90 5.19
C GLY A 69 -19.82 -11.21 5.73
N ALA A 70 -18.93 -11.77 4.92
CA ALA A 70 -17.57 -12.11 5.33
C ALA A 70 -16.55 -10.99 5.03
N LEU A 71 -16.90 -9.97 4.24
CA LEU A 71 -15.99 -8.85 3.96
C LEU A 71 -15.83 -7.95 5.19
N ARG A 72 -14.59 -7.64 5.54
CA ARG A 72 -14.27 -6.66 6.60
C ARG A 72 -13.62 -5.40 6.07
N GLY A 73 -12.98 -5.50 4.91
CA GLY A 73 -12.25 -4.37 4.39
C GLY A 73 -11.40 -4.70 3.17
N MET A 74 -10.54 -3.74 2.84
CA MET A 74 -9.60 -3.88 1.74
C MET A 74 -8.26 -3.25 2.07
N VAL A 75 -7.22 -3.75 1.43
CA VAL A 75 -5.87 -3.22 1.49
C VAL A 75 -5.46 -2.84 0.08
N VAL A 76 -5.06 -1.59 -0.11
CA VAL A 76 -4.64 -1.04 -1.39
C VAL A 76 -3.21 -0.57 -1.27
N SER A 77 -2.31 -1.25 -1.97
CA SER A 77 -0.90 -0.90 -2.01
C SER A 77 -0.61 -0.06 -3.25
N THR A 78 -0.08 1.15 -3.06
CA THR A 78 0.22 2.08 -4.15
C THR A 78 1.61 2.70 -4.00
N ARG A 79 2.16 3.15 -5.13
CA ARG A 79 3.26 4.10 -5.07
C ARG A 79 2.72 5.47 -4.64
N PRO A 80 3.49 6.26 -3.88
CA PRO A 80 3.06 7.59 -3.45
C PRO A 80 2.79 8.53 -4.62
N ASP A 81 3.57 8.45 -5.71
CA ASP A 81 3.40 9.28 -6.92
C ASP A 81 2.16 8.91 -7.76
N CYS A 82 1.58 7.72 -7.54
CA CYS A 82 0.38 7.29 -8.26
C CYS A 82 -0.92 7.61 -7.51
N LEU A 83 -0.83 8.13 -6.28
CA LEU A 83 -1.98 8.46 -5.45
C LEU A 83 -2.41 9.91 -5.70
N SER A 84 -3.40 10.11 -6.58
CA SER A 84 -4.07 11.39 -6.76
C SER A 84 -5.13 11.64 -5.66
N PRO A 85 -5.54 12.91 -5.43
CA PRO A 85 -6.63 13.23 -4.53
C PRO A 85 -7.91 12.43 -4.81
N GLU A 86 -8.30 12.32 -6.08
CA GLU A 86 -9.48 11.55 -6.52
C GLU A 86 -9.41 10.07 -6.10
N LYS A 87 -8.21 9.46 -6.13
CA LYS A 87 -8.01 8.08 -5.67
C LYS A 87 -8.09 7.99 -4.16
N ALA A 88 -7.56 8.97 -3.44
CA ALA A 88 -7.67 9.03 -1.99
C ALA A 88 -9.14 9.18 -1.55
N GLU A 89 -9.91 10.02 -2.23
CA GLU A 89 -11.35 10.22 -2.03
C GLU A 89 -12.14 8.95 -2.35
N LEU A 90 -11.83 8.26 -3.45
CA LEU A 90 -12.43 6.97 -3.77
C LEU A 90 -12.27 5.97 -2.63
N LEU A 91 -11.06 5.84 -2.08
CA LEU A 91 -10.78 4.95 -0.95
C LEU A 91 -11.51 5.39 0.32
N ALA A 92 -11.59 6.70 0.55
CA ALA A 92 -12.35 7.26 1.67
C ALA A 92 -13.84 6.93 1.56
N GLY A 93 -14.39 6.91 0.34
CA GLY A 93 -15.76 6.48 0.07
C GLY A 93 -16.02 5.05 0.57
N TYR A 94 -15.11 4.12 0.31
CA TYR A 94 -15.24 2.75 0.85
C TYR A 94 -15.13 2.69 2.37
N ALA A 95 -14.26 3.50 2.97
CA ALA A 95 -14.16 3.60 4.42
C ALA A 95 -15.45 4.14 5.05
N ALA A 96 -16.08 5.13 4.42
CA ALA A 96 -17.36 5.70 4.85
C ALA A 96 -18.53 4.70 4.75
N LEU A 97 -18.44 3.70 3.85
CA LEU A 97 -19.39 2.59 3.78
C LEU A 97 -19.20 1.54 4.91
N GLY A 98 -18.24 1.76 5.82
CA GLY A 98 -17.98 0.89 6.97
C GLY A 98 -16.92 -0.18 6.72
N LEU A 99 -16.25 -0.16 5.56
CA LEU A 99 -15.14 -1.06 5.28
C LEU A 99 -13.86 -0.57 5.97
N GLU A 100 -13.07 -1.49 6.53
CA GLU A 100 -11.73 -1.14 7.00
C GLU A 100 -10.77 -1.03 5.82
N VAL A 101 -10.42 0.20 5.43
CA VAL A 101 -9.54 0.45 4.28
C VAL A 101 -8.12 0.74 4.73
N TRP A 102 -7.17 -0.09 4.30
CA TRP A 102 -5.74 0.09 4.51
C TRP A 102 -5.07 0.60 3.24
N LEU A 103 -4.43 1.75 3.33
CA LEU A 103 -3.57 2.30 2.29
C LEU A 103 -2.11 1.98 2.61
N GLU A 104 -1.48 1.16 1.78
CA GLU A 104 -0.06 0.84 1.90
C GLU A 104 0.75 1.68 0.89
N LEU A 105 1.57 2.61 1.39
CA LEU A 105 2.42 3.45 0.57
C LEU A 105 3.82 2.82 0.44
N GLY A 106 4.22 2.53 -0.79
CA GLY A 106 5.55 1.95 -1.07
C GLY A 106 6.67 2.98 -0.95
N LEU A 107 7.30 3.08 0.22
CA LEU A 107 8.45 3.95 0.48
C LEU A 107 9.74 3.38 -0.13
N GLN A 108 9.98 2.08 0.05
CA GLN A 108 11.21 1.36 -0.34
C GLN A 108 12.50 1.84 0.36
N SER A 109 12.87 3.12 0.28
CA SER A 109 13.99 3.74 1.00
C SER A 109 13.69 5.20 1.31
N ALA A 110 14.17 5.70 2.46
CA ALA A 110 14.08 7.12 2.80
C ALA A 110 15.22 7.97 2.22
N GLN A 111 16.17 7.36 1.49
CA GLN A 111 17.29 8.07 0.89
C GLN A 111 17.05 8.25 -0.61
N ASP A 112 16.91 9.50 -1.05
CA ASP A 112 16.68 9.83 -2.47
C ASP A 112 17.81 9.29 -3.38
N LYS A 113 19.05 9.24 -2.89
CA LYS A 113 20.18 8.63 -3.61
C LYS A 113 19.96 7.14 -3.88
N THR A 114 19.36 6.42 -2.94
CA THR A 114 19.01 5.01 -3.11
C THR A 114 17.82 4.84 -4.05
N LEU A 115 16.81 5.70 -3.92
CA LEU A 115 15.63 5.71 -4.80
C LEU A 115 16.02 5.99 -6.25
N ALA A 116 16.95 6.93 -6.48
CA ALA A 116 17.51 7.23 -7.79
C ALA A 116 18.29 6.02 -8.35
N ARG A 117 19.12 5.37 -7.53
CA ARG A 117 19.92 4.20 -7.93
C ARG A 117 19.06 3.02 -8.38
N ILE A 118 17.91 2.80 -7.76
CA ILE A 118 16.96 1.74 -8.16
C ILE A 118 15.95 2.22 -9.21
N ASN A 119 16.14 3.41 -9.78
CA ASN A 119 15.26 4.05 -10.75
C ASN A 119 13.78 4.06 -10.33
N ARG A 120 13.51 4.42 -9.07
CA ARG A 120 12.15 4.29 -8.51
C ARG A 120 11.18 5.30 -9.12
N GLY A 121 11.65 6.51 -9.44
CA GLY A 121 10.85 7.55 -10.09
C GLY A 121 9.97 8.40 -9.16
N HIS A 122 10.23 8.38 -7.84
CA HIS A 122 9.71 9.36 -6.87
C HIS A 122 10.76 9.61 -5.79
N ASP A 123 10.67 10.76 -5.12
CA ASP A 123 11.51 11.13 -3.99
C ASP A 123 10.79 10.92 -2.65
N PHE A 124 11.52 11.11 -1.54
CA PHE A 124 10.94 11.03 -0.21
C PHE A 124 9.87 12.10 0.04
N ALA A 125 9.96 13.27 -0.59
CA ALA A 125 8.98 14.34 -0.44
C ALA A 125 7.60 13.94 -0.99
N ALA A 126 7.56 13.25 -2.13
CA ALA A 126 6.33 12.70 -2.71
C ALA A 126 5.65 11.70 -1.77
N PHE A 127 6.43 10.88 -1.04
CA PHE A 127 5.88 9.99 -0.01
C PHE A 127 5.21 10.78 1.13
N ILE A 128 5.83 11.85 1.60
CA ILE A 128 5.25 12.70 2.67
C ILE A 128 3.97 13.38 2.21
N GLN A 129 3.97 13.93 0.99
CA GLN A 129 2.77 14.56 0.44
C GLN A 129 1.62 13.55 0.30
N ALA A 130 1.93 12.35 -0.20
CA ALA A 130 0.96 11.27 -0.31
C ALA A 130 0.40 10.81 1.05
N ALA A 131 1.23 10.78 2.08
CA ALA A 131 0.78 10.47 3.44
C ALA A 131 -0.11 11.58 4.01
N ARG A 132 0.25 12.85 3.81
CA ARG A 132 -0.51 14.01 4.31
C ARG A 132 -1.87 14.16 3.67
N GLN A 133 -1.99 13.98 2.34
CA GLN A 133 -3.29 14.10 1.65
C GLN A 133 -4.31 13.04 2.10
N THR A 134 -3.86 11.97 2.77
CA THR A 134 -4.74 10.92 3.32
C THR A 134 -5.05 11.12 4.80
N GLU A 135 -4.53 12.18 5.43
CA GLU A 135 -4.91 12.55 6.80
C GLU A 135 -6.37 13.00 6.85
N GLY A 136 -7.09 12.51 7.86
CA GLY A 136 -8.51 12.84 8.06
C GLY A 136 -9.50 12.03 7.21
N LEU A 137 -9.04 11.22 6.24
CA LEU A 137 -9.92 10.47 5.33
C LEU A 137 -10.45 9.13 5.89
N GLY A 138 -10.25 8.85 7.19
CA GLY A 138 -10.67 7.58 7.81
C GLY A 138 -9.87 6.34 7.36
N LEU A 139 -8.81 6.52 6.56
CA LEU A 139 -7.98 5.43 6.06
C LEU A 139 -6.97 4.96 7.11
N ARG A 140 -6.84 3.64 7.28
CA ARG A 140 -5.68 3.02 7.95
C ARG A 140 -4.47 3.12 7.02
N ARG A 141 -3.28 3.34 7.56
CA ARG A 141 -2.08 3.58 6.75
C ARG A 141 -0.94 2.67 7.14
N ALA A 142 -0.25 2.13 6.14
CA ALA A 142 0.94 1.31 6.27
C ALA A 142 2.02 1.81 5.30
N CYS A 143 3.32 1.59 5.61
CA CYS A 143 4.39 1.67 4.59
C CYS A 143 4.93 0.28 4.31
N SER A 144 5.32 0.02 3.07
CA SER A 144 6.32 -1.00 2.76
C SER A 144 7.71 -0.35 2.60
N ALA A 145 8.69 -0.89 3.32
CA ALA A 145 10.09 -0.47 3.28
C ALA A 145 10.98 -1.68 2.94
N LEU A 146 11.97 -1.48 2.06
CA LEU A 146 13.02 -2.46 1.81
C LEU A 146 14.12 -2.26 2.85
N CYS A 147 14.16 -3.11 3.87
CA CYS A 147 15.30 -3.23 4.75
C CYS A 147 16.38 -4.09 4.05
N GLY A 148 17.55 -3.51 3.77
CA GLY A 148 18.73 -4.29 3.31
C GLY A 148 19.28 -3.94 1.93
N VAL A 149 18.77 -2.93 1.23
CA VAL A 149 19.56 -2.34 0.13
C VAL A 149 20.83 -1.74 0.75
N ARG A 150 22.00 -2.29 0.41
CA ARG A 150 23.33 -1.80 0.83
C ARG A 150 23.51 -0.36 0.36
N ALA A 151 23.03 0.59 1.15
CA ALA A 151 23.49 1.96 1.10
C ALA A 151 24.79 2.01 1.92
N TRP A 152 25.90 2.32 1.24
CA TRP A 152 27.18 2.73 1.86
C TRP A 152 28.07 1.63 2.48
N SER A 153 29.30 1.48 1.97
CA SER A 153 30.37 0.65 2.54
C SER A 153 31.61 1.46 2.97
N GLY A 154 31.49 2.79 3.07
CA GLY A 154 32.58 3.66 3.54
C GLY A 154 32.49 3.91 5.05
N PRO A 155 33.59 4.32 5.71
CA PRO A 155 33.50 4.83 7.08
C PRO A 155 32.57 6.05 7.11
N PHE A 156 31.78 6.18 8.18
CA PHE A 156 31.05 7.41 8.47
C PHE A 156 32.07 8.56 8.59
N PRO A 157 31.91 9.70 7.88
CA PRO A 157 32.73 10.87 8.13
C PRO A 157 32.52 11.30 9.58
N GLN A 158 33.60 11.35 10.37
CA GLN A 158 33.50 11.86 11.73
C GLN A 158 33.01 13.32 11.67
N GLY A 159 31.82 13.58 12.21
CA GLY A 159 31.23 14.91 12.28
C GLY A 159 29.86 15.09 11.59
N SER A 160 29.31 14.09 10.88
CA SER A 160 27.93 14.22 10.37
C SER A 160 26.91 13.92 11.48
N THR A 161 26.13 14.93 11.85
CA THR A 161 24.99 14.77 12.77
C THR A 161 24.02 13.74 12.20
N ARG A 162 23.55 12.81 13.05
CA ARG A 162 22.47 11.88 12.71
C ARG A 162 21.34 12.64 12.00
N PRO A 163 20.76 12.14 10.89
CA PRO A 163 19.60 12.78 10.29
C PRO A 163 18.48 12.84 11.34
N SER A 164 18.19 14.05 11.81
CA SER A 164 17.15 14.29 12.80
C SER A 164 15.80 13.94 12.19
N THR A 165 14.94 13.28 12.96
CA THR A 165 13.55 13.03 12.55
C THR A 165 12.90 14.36 12.13
N PRO A 166 12.30 14.47 10.93
CA PRO A 166 11.65 15.71 10.51
C PRO A 166 10.59 16.15 11.53
N ARG A 167 10.55 17.45 11.88
CA ARG A 167 9.54 17.99 12.81
C ARG A 167 8.14 17.83 12.19
N GLY A 168 7.17 17.38 12.99
CA GLY A 168 5.78 17.14 12.55
C GLY A 168 5.48 15.71 12.09
N PHE A 169 6.41 14.76 12.24
CA PHE A 169 6.19 13.36 11.87
C PHE A 169 5.28 12.62 12.87
N PRO A 170 4.12 12.06 12.43
CA PRO A 170 3.30 11.18 13.25
C PRO A 170 4.08 9.96 13.74
N ALA A 171 3.79 9.48 14.96
CA ALA A 171 4.59 8.48 15.67
C ALA A 171 4.84 7.19 14.85
N PHE A 172 3.84 6.73 14.11
CA PHE A 172 3.93 5.55 13.24
C PHE A 172 5.01 5.68 12.15
N TRP A 173 5.13 6.86 11.53
CA TRP A 173 6.07 7.08 10.43
C TRP A 173 7.52 7.25 10.89
N ARG A 174 7.74 7.60 12.17
CA ARG A 174 9.08 7.64 12.77
C ARG A 174 9.74 6.26 12.78
N ILE A 175 8.94 5.19 12.86
CA ILE A 175 9.39 3.80 12.83
C ILE A 175 9.85 3.44 11.42
N CYS A 176 9.04 3.70 10.38
CA CYS A 176 9.44 3.51 8.98
C CYS A 176 10.75 4.27 8.65
N TRP A 177 10.88 5.52 9.10
CA TRP A 177 12.09 6.34 8.92
C TRP A 177 13.33 5.70 9.57
N ARG A 178 13.24 5.32 10.87
CA ARG A 178 14.36 4.72 11.60
C ARG A 178 14.79 3.36 11.04
N SER A 179 13.83 2.54 10.64
CA SER A 179 14.09 1.23 10.03
C SER A 179 14.76 1.35 8.66
N SER A 180 14.34 2.30 7.83
CA SER A 180 14.94 2.54 6.50
C SER A 180 16.36 3.12 6.55
N LEU A 181 16.77 3.71 7.67
CA LEU A 181 18.13 4.21 7.92
C LEU A 181 19.07 3.15 8.51
N GLY A 182 18.60 1.91 8.73
CA GLY A 182 19.39 0.88 9.41
C GLY A 182 19.72 1.22 10.87
N MET A 183 18.99 2.16 11.47
CA MET A 183 19.22 2.60 12.84
C MET A 183 18.36 1.79 13.82
N TRP A 184 18.75 0.54 14.03
CA TRP A 184 18.47 -0.17 15.28
C TRP A 184 19.73 -0.09 16.14
N LYS A 185 19.66 0.65 17.25
CA LYS A 185 20.49 0.33 18.41
C LYS A 185 19.55 -0.29 19.44
N SER A 186 19.97 -1.46 19.91
CA SER A 186 19.48 -2.20 21.08
C SER A 186 19.28 -1.31 22.30
#